data_AF-A0A9D9RMR0-F1
#
_entry.id   AF-A0A9D9RMR0-F1
#
_cell.length_a   1.000
_cell.length_b   1.000
_cell.length_c   1.000
_cell.angle_alpha   90.00
_cell.angle_beta   90.00
_cell.angle_gamma   90.00
#
_symmetry.space_group_name_H-M   'P 1'
#
loop_
_entity.id
_entity.type
_entity.pdbx_description
1 polymer ?
#
loop_
_entity_poly.entity_id
_entity_poly.type
_entity_poly.pdbx_seq_one_letter_code
_entity_poly.pdbx_strand_id
1 'polypeptide(L)'
;DIEALLRYFTVQTFVVNLHSYLGRTGHNYFLYEKDGKISMLPWDYNLAFATYALGMTNPINDSTLFVNYPIDTPAPLEIMVRRPLFVQLMYKGEHVARYHDLYDDFLIKYMESGRFEEKVDSIRDMISPYVKRDPTKFCSHDDFLLAVDTLKAFCLLRAQSVRGQLDGTIPSTFKGQAQHPETLIDASSVWVPDLGDFEDMRRLVDGVLP
;
A
#
# COMPACT_ATOMS: atom_id res chain seq x y z
N ASP A 1 -7.63 2.31 -21.34
CA ASP A 1 -7.96 0.90 -21.08
C ASP A 1 -8.59 0.82 -19.70
N ILE A 2 -9.89 0.51 -19.62
CA ILE A 2 -10.63 0.53 -18.34
C ILE A 2 -10.17 -0.62 -17.44
N GLU A 3 -10.03 -1.83 -18.00
CA GLU A 3 -9.62 -3.01 -17.23
C GLU A 3 -8.21 -2.81 -16.64
N ALA A 4 -7.27 -2.26 -17.42
CA ALA A 4 -5.93 -1.97 -16.92
C ALA A 4 -5.94 -0.93 -15.78
N LEU A 5 -6.80 0.09 -15.88
CA LEU A 5 -6.95 1.10 -14.82
C LEU A 5 -7.58 0.55 -13.55
N LEU A 6 -8.61 -0.31 -13.68
CA LEU A 6 -9.23 -0.96 -12.51
C LEU A 6 -8.19 -1.82 -11.79
N ARG A 7 -7.42 -2.64 -12.52
CA ARG A 7 -6.32 -3.46 -11.97
C ARG A 7 -5.24 -2.62 -11.30
N TYR A 8 -4.87 -1.48 -11.89
CA TYR A 8 -3.95 -0.54 -11.27
C TYR A 8 -4.50 -0.08 -9.92
N PHE A 9 -5.76 0.37 -9.87
CA PHE A 9 -6.34 0.89 -8.64
C PHE A 9 -6.56 -0.19 -7.59
N THR A 10 -6.82 -1.43 -7.97
CA THR A 10 -6.86 -2.58 -7.04
C THR A 10 -5.55 -2.68 -6.26
N VAL A 11 -4.40 -2.72 -6.94
CA VAL A 11 -3.11 -2.82 -6.26
C VAL A 11 -2.73 -1.52 -5.55
N GLN A 12 -2.92 -0.37 -6.21
CA GLN A 12 -2.56 0.95 -5.69
C GLN A 12 -3.21 1.26 -4.33
N THR A 13 -4.50 0.92 -4.19
CA THR A 13 -5.28 1.16 -2.96
C THR A 13 -4.97 0.12 -1.89
N PHE A 14 -4.63 -1.11 -2.30
CA PHE A 14 -4.22 -2.16 -1.38
C PHE A 14 -2.91 -1.79 -0.68
N VAL A 15 -1.90 -1.40 -1.45
CA VAL A 15 -0.57 -1.05 -0.93
C VAL A 15 -0.51 0.35 -0.31
N VAL A 16 -1.60 1.12 -0.23
CA VAL A 16 -1.64 2.44 0.42
C VAL A 16 -0.48 3.36 -0.03
N ASN A 17 -0.25 3.43 -1.35
CA ASN A 17 0.84 4.25 -1.88
C ASN A 17 0.39 5.73 -1.98
N LEU A 18 0.67 6.48 -0.91
CA LEU A 18 0.38 7.90 -0.75
C LEU A 18 1.44 8.81 -1.38
N HIS A 19 2.49 8.25 -1.98
CA HIS A 19 3.46 8.97 -2.81
C HIS A 19 3.11 8.96 -4.30
N SER A 20 1.93 8.47 -4.67
CA SER A 20 1.53 8.28 -6.06
C SER A 20 0.20 8.99 -6.39
N TYR A 21 -0.58 8.49 -7.36
CA TYR A 21 -1.80 9.11 -7.90
C TYR A 21 -2.81 9.52 -6.80
N LEU A 22 -3.04 8.61 -5.83
CA LEU A 22 -3.96 8.81 -4.71
C LEU A 22 -3.33 9.60 -3.54
N GLY A 23 -2.05 9.88 -3.65
CA GLY A 23 -1.27 10.68 -2.72
C GLY A 23 -1.41 12.17 -2.93
N ARG A 24 -0.73 12.98 -2.11
CA ARG A 24 -0.68 14.45 -2.30
C ARG A 24 0.16 14.84 -3.50
N THR A 25 1.28 14.14 -3.71
CA THR A 25 2.27 14.43 -4.77
C THR A 25 1.73 14.18 -6.17
N GLY A 26 0.96 13.10 -6.37
CA GLY A 26 0.40 12.75 -7.68
C GLY A 26 1.45 12.30 -8.70
N HIS A 27 2.56 11.71 -8.25
CA HIS A 27 3.65 11.19 -9.10
C HIS A 27 3.64 9.65 -9.16
N ASN A 28 4.77 9.03 -9.52
CA ASN A 28 5.00 7.58 -9.40
C ASN A 28 4.01 6.70 -10.21
N TYR A 29 3.70 7.17 -11.42
CA TYR A 29 3.08 6.39 -12.48
C TYR A 29 3.47 6.96 -13.86
N PHE A 30 3.39 6.13 -14.89
CA PHE A 30 3.47 6.54 -16.28
C PHE A 30 2.12 6.40 -16.96
N LEU A 31 1.81 7.31 -17.88
CA LEU A 31 0.72 7.15 -18.82
C LEU A 31 1.30 6.62 -20.13
N TYR A 32 0.92 5.40 -20.47
CA TYR A 32 1.33 4.74 -21.70
C TYR A 32 0.18 4.79 -22.70
N GLU A 33 0.42 5.37 -23.87
CA GLU A 33 -0.54 5.43 -24.96
C GLU A 33 -0.18 4.42 -26.05
N LYS A 34 -1.18 3.67 -26.49
CA LYS A 34 -1.08 2.78 -27.64
C LYS A 34 -2.42 2.71 -28.36
N ASP A 35 -2.41 2.93 -29.67
CA ASP A 35 -3.58 2.84 -30.56
C ASP A 35 -4.79 3.68 -30.09
N GLY A 36 -4.54 4.88 -29.58
CA GLY A 36 -5.52 5.80 -29.02
C GLY A 36 -6.00 5.44 -27.61
N LYS A 37 -5.41 4.43 -26.96
CA LYS A 37 -5.80 3.97 -25.61
C LYS A 37 -4.69 4.26 -24.60
N ILE A 38 -5.05 4.96 -23.53
CA ILE A 38 -4.15 5.24 -22.41
C ILE A 38 -4.29 4.16 -21.33
N SER A 39 -3.16 3.69 -20.81
CA SER A 39 -3.03 2.82 -19.63
C SER A 39 -2.11 3.47 -18.60
N MET A 40 -2.24 3.07 -17.34
CA MET A 40 -1.40 3.57 -16.25
C MET A 40 -0.46 2.48 -15.77
N LEU A 41 0.84 2.78 -15.74
CA LEU A 41 1.89 1.86 -15.29
C LEU A 41 2.45 2.33 -13.95
N PRO A 42 2.59 1.43 -12.95
CA PRO A 42 3.16 1.79 -11.66
C PRO A 42 4.66 2.05 -11.78
N TRP A 43 5.16 3.01 -11.00
CA TRP A 43 6.58 3.30 -10.87
C TRP A 43 6.91 3.63 -9.42
N ASP A 44 8.08 3.22 -8.93
CA ASP A 44 8.65 3.65 -7.65
C ASP A 44 7.70 3.51 -6.44
N TYR A 45 7.60 2.25 -5.96
CA TYR A 45 6.72 1.84 -4.86
C TYR A 45 7.47 1.68 -3.52
N ASN A 46 8.70 2.20 -3.42
CA ASN A 46 9.49 2.16 -2.20
C ASN A 46 8.79 2.84 -1.00
N LEU A 47 7.96 3.85 -1.25
CA LEU A 47 7.15 4.55 -0.23
C LEU A 47 5.69 4.08 -0.14
N ALA A 48 5.40 2.86 -0.62
CA ALA A 48 4.13 2.18 -0.41
C ALA A 48 4.02 1.62 1.02
N PHE A 49 2.92 0.93 1.32
CA PHE A 49 2.59 0.40 2.64
C PHE A 49 2.57 1.48 3.71
N ALA A 50 2.06 2.67 3.33
CA ALA A 50 1.95 3.88 4.12
C ALA A 50 3.26 4.55 4.58
N THR A 51 4.43 4.06 4.17
CA THR A 51 5.72 4.63 4.60
C THR A 51 5.96 6.06 4.09
N TYR A 52 5.29 6.51 3.01
CA TYR A 52 5.30 7.94 2.62
C TYR A 52 4.92 8.88 3.77
N ALA A 53 3.98 8.50 4.63
CA ALA A 53 3.52 9.34 5.73
C ALA A 53 4.64 9.63 6.74
N LEU A 54 5.63 8.73 6.87
CA LEU A 54 6.81 8.90 7.71
C LEU A 54 7.74 9.99 7.17
N GLY A 55 7.64 10.29 5.87
CA GLY A 55 8.43 11.32 5.21
C GLY A 55 7.85 12.73 5.26
N MET A 56 6.68 12.91 5.86
CA MET A 56 6.01 14.20 5.95
C MET A 56 6.54 15.04 7.12
N THR A 57 6.40 16.36 7.03
CA THR A 57 6.81 17.30 8.11
C THR A 57 6.13 16.96 9.45
N ASN A 58 4.87 16.54 9.40
CA ASN A 58 4.11 16.03 10.54
C ASN A 58 3.73 14.58 10.21
N PRO A 59 4.58 13.60 10.56
CA PRO A 59 4.36 12.22 10.15
C PRO A 59 3.12 11.66 10.85
N ILE A 60 2.31 10.92 10.08
CA ILE A 60 1.19 10.13 10.62
C ILE A 60 1.69 8.72 10.78
N ASN A 61 1.71 8.24 12.02
CA ASN A 61 2.04 6.86 12.34
C ASN A 61 0.84 6.20 13.03
N ASP A 62 -0.13 5.78 12.21
CA ASP A 62 -1.36 5.12 12.64
C ASP A 62 -1.56 3.88 11.78
N SER A 63 -1.05 2.75 12.26
CA SER A 63 -1.13 1.46 11.57
C SER A 63 -2.58 1.02 11.37
N THR A 64 -3.45 1.24 12.35
CA THR A 64 -4.88 0.90 12.28
C THR A 64 -5.57 1.69 11.17
N LEU A 65 -5.29 2.99 11.02
CA LEU A 65 -5.77 3.79 9.89
C LEU A 65 -5.32 3.20 8.55
N PHE A 66 -4.04 2.86 8.40
CA PHE A 66 -3.48 2.42 7.12
C PHE A 66 -3.86 0.99 6.75
N VAL A 67 -3.95 0.07 7.71
CA VAL A 67 -4.50 -1.28 7.50
C VAL A 67 -5.96 -1.19 7.05
N ASN A 68 -6.74 -0.27 7.62
CA ASN A 68 -8.15 -0.12 7.28
C ASN A 68 -8.44 0.83 6.12
N TYR A 69 -7.41 1.37 5.46
CA TYR A 69 -7.58 2.43 4.45
C TYR A 69 -8.71 2.10 3.45
N PRO A 70 -9.69 2.99 3.23
CA PRO A 70 -10.89 2.59 2.51
C PRO A 70 -10.64 2.35 1.01
N ILE A 71 -11.19 1.27 0.43
CA ILE A 71 -10.98 0.94 -0.99
C ILE A 71 -11.85 1.75 -1.96
N ASP A 72 -13.00 2.27 -1.52
CA ASP A 72 -13.95 3.01 -2.37
C ASP A 72 -13.83 4.53 -2.25
N THR A 73 -13.17 5.02 -1.19
CA THR A 73 -12.73 6.42 -1.08
C THR A 73 -11.25 6.47 -0.69
N PRO A 74 -10.33 6.02 -1.55
CA PRO A 74 -8.93 5.77 -1.18
C PRO A 74 -8.05 7.02 -1.23
N ALA A 75 -8.65 8.20 -1.09
CA ALA A 75 -7.96 9.47 -0.92
C ALA A 75 -8.94 10.53 -0.38
N PRO A 76 -8.45 11.59 0.28
CA PRO A 76 -9.23 12.79 0.57
C PRO A 76 -9.90 13.36 -0.69
N LEU A 77 -11.11 13.91 -0.53
CA LEU A 77 -11.90 14.47 -1.63
C LEU A 77 -11.11 15.51 -2.43
N GLU A 78 -10.32 16.37 -1.76
CA GLU A 78 -9.47 17.38 -2.38
C GLU A 78 -8.45 16.81 -3.39
N ILE A 79 -7.94 15.61 -3.15
CA ILE A 79 -7.04 14.89 -4.08
C ILE A 79 -7.86 14.32 -5.23
N MET A 80 -8.96 13.64 -4.91
CA MET A 80 -9.81 12.96 -5.88
C MET A 80 -10.47 13.93 -6.89
N VAL A 81 -10.79 15.18 -6.49
CA VAL A 81 -11.33 16.19 -7.43
C VAL A 81 -10.28 16.75 -8.38
N ARG A 82 -9.01 16.85 -7.93
CA ARG A 82 -7.90 17.34 -8.77
C ARG A 82 -7.37 16.26 -9.72
N ARG A 83 -7.54 14.99 -9.35
CA ARG A 83 -7.11 13.81 -10.09
C ARG A 83 -8.32 12.89 -10.28
N PRO A 84 -9.18 13.19 -11.28
CA PRO A 84 -10.53 12.63 -11.33
C PRO A 84 -10.60 11.20 -11.86
N LEU A 85 -9.51 10.58 -12.31
CA LEU A 85 -9.57 9.30 -13.02
C LEU A 85 -10.22 8.21 -12.18
N PHE A 86 -9.87 8.12 -10.90
CA PHE A 86 -10.49 7.16 -9.98
C PHE A 86 -12.00 7.42 -9.84
N VAL A 87 -12.38 8.66 -9.53
CA VAL A 87 -13.80 9.05 -9.35
C VAL A 87 -14.62 8.83 -10.61
N GLN A 88 -14.07 9.17 -11.78
CA GLN A 88 -14.74 8.99 -13.07
C GLN A 88 -14.91 7.51 -13.41
N LEU A 89 -13.94 6.66 -13.05
CA LEU A 89 -14.08 5.20 -13.14
C LEU A 89 -15.24 4.73 -12.27
N MET A 90 -15.26 5.11 -11.00
CA MET A 90 -16.23 4.63 -10.01
C MET A 90 -17.61 5.26 -10.14
N TYR A 91 -17.80 6.26 -11.01
CA TYR A 91 -19.12 6.82 -11.32
C TYR A 91 -20.04 5.80 -12.04
N LYS A 92 -19.46 4.78 -12.66
CA LYS A 92 -20.19 3.71 -13.35
C LYS A 92 -20.30 2.49 -12.43
N GLY A 93 -21.51 2.10 -12.06
CA GLY A 93 -21.74 0.94 -11.18
C GLY A 93 -21.12 -0.36 -11.70
N GLU A 94 -21.09 -0.56 -13.03
CA GLU A 94 -20.43 -1.72 -13.65
C GLU A 94 -18.91 -1.74 -13.39
N HIS A 95 -18.25 -0.58 -13.34
CA HIS A 95 -16.83 -0.49 -13.02
C HIS A 95 -16.57 -0.74 -11.55
N VAL A 96 -17.45 -0.29 -10.65
CA VAL A 96 -17.35 -0.57 -9.21
C VAL A 96 -17.47 -2.07 -8.96
N ALA A 97 -18.47 -2.73 -9.54
CA ALA A 97 -18.62 -4.18 -9.46
C ALA A 97 -17.37 -4.89 -10.00
N ARG A 98 -16.87 -4.48 -11.17
CA ARG A 98 -15.66 -5.07 -11.76
C ARG A 98 -14.41 -4.83 -10.90
N TYR A 99 -14.30 -3.67 -10.26
CA TYR A 99 -13.21 -3.33 -9.35
C TYR A 99 -13.22 -4.23 -8.10
N HIS A 100 -14.40 -4.48 -7.52
CA HIS A 100 -14.57 -5.40 -6.40
C HIS A 100 -14.29 -6.85 -6.80
N ASP A 101 -14.74 -7.31 -7.99
CA ASP A 101 -14.39 -8.64 -8.52
C ASP A 101 -12.87 -8.82 -8.68
N LEU A 102 -12.18 -7.78 -9.21
CA LEU A 102 -10.72 -7.81 -9.36
C LEU A 102 -10.00 -7.85 -8.03
N TYR A 103 -10.56 -7.18 -7.02
CA TYR A 103 -10.05 -7.21 -5.65
C TYR A 103 -10.23 -8.58 -5.01
N ASP A 104 -11.41 -9.17 -5.13
CA ASP A 104 -11.71 -10.53 -4.65
C ASP A 104 -10.77 -11.56 -5.29
N ASP A 105 -10.63 -11.50 -6.62
CA ASP A 105 -9.69 -12.33 -7.39
C ASP A 105 -8.24 -12.17 -6.89
N PHE A 106 -7.81 -10.94 -6.61
CA PHE A 106 -6.48 -10.65 -6.11
C PHE A 106 -6.26 -11.22 -4.70
N LEU A 107 -7.24 -11.06 -3.80
CA LEU A 107 -7.18 -11.61 -2.46
C LEU A 107 -7.08 -13.14 -2.51
N ILE A 108 -8.03 -13.81 -3.17
CA ILE A 108 -8.09 -15.28 -3.24
C ILE A 108 -6.81 -15.85 -3.85
N LYS A 109 -6.36 -15.31 -4.99
CA LYS A 109 -5.26 -15.91 -5.78
C LYS A 109 -3.86 -15.53 -5.28
N TYR A 110 -3.73 -14.49 -4.46
CA TYR A 110 -2.42 -13.98 -4.05
C TYR A 110 -2.28 -13.87 -2.53
N MET A 111 -3.19 -13.17 -1.87
CA MET A 111 -3.08 -12.92 -0.42
C MET A 111 -3.52 -14.11 0.43
N GLU A 112 -4.65 -14.74 0.12
CA GLU A 112 -5.27 -15.80 0.92
C GLU A 112 -4.74 -17.20 0.58
N SER A 113 -4.04 -17.32 -0.56
CA SER A 113 -3.45 -18.58 -1.02
C SER A 113 -2.11 -18.93 -0.36
N GLY A 114 -1.54 -18.05 0.47
CA GLY A 114 -0.18 -18.17 1.02
C GLY A 114 0.94 -17.75 0.05
N ARG A 115 0.60 -17.46 -1.22
CA ARG A 115 1.56 -17.08 -2.25
C ARG A 115 2.31 -15.78 -1.92
N PHE A 116 1.65 -14.82 -1.27
CA PHE A 116 2.29 -13.59 -0.84
C PHE A 116 3.42 -13.87 0.16
N GLU A 117 3.15 -14.63 1.22
CA GLU A 117 4.11 -14.97 2.26
C GLU A 117 5.28 -15.76 1.68
N GLU A 118 5.01 -16.80 0.88
CA GLU A 118 6.04 -17.59 0.19
C GLU A 118 6.95 -16.71 -0.68
N LYS A 119 6.36 -15.73 -1.39
CA LYS A 119 7.11 -14.81 -2.25
C LYS A 119 7.99 -13.89 -1.42
N VAL A 120 7.49 -13.35 -0.32
CA VAL A 120 8.25 -12.49 0.59
C VAL A 120 9.39 -13.26 1.23
N ASP A 121 9.12 -14.45 1.78
CA ASP A 121 10.13 -15.30 2.42
C ASP A 121 11.21 -15.73 1.41
N SER A 122 10.82 -16.10 0.18
CA SER A 122 11.77 -16.43 -0.88
C SER A 122 12.69 -15.26 -1.25
N ILE A 123 12.16 -14.02 -1.31
CA ILE A 123 12.97 -12.83 -1.58
C ILE A 123 13.90 -12.54 -0.39
N ARG A 124 13.38 -12.61 0.84
CA ARG A 124 14.16 -12.45 2.08
C ARG A 124 15.35 -13.39 2.06
N ASP A 125 15.12 -14.68 1.84
CA ASP A 125 16.19 -15.69 1.87
C ASP A 125 17.23 -15.47 0.76
N MET A 126 16.77 -15.01 -0.40
CA MET A 126 17.64 -14.68 -1.53
C MET A 126 18.59 -13.53 -1.21
N ILE A 127 18.11 -12.45 -0.59
CA ILE A 127 18.88 -11.21 -0.40
C ILE A 127 19.52 -11.09 0.99
N SER A 128 19.02 -11.79 2.01
CA SER A 128 19.47 -11.70 3.41
C SER A 128 20.99 -11.85 3.59
N PRO A 129 21.68 -12.84 2.96
CA PRO A 129 23.14 -12.94 3.06
C PRO A 129 23.88 -11.74 2.45
N TYR A 130 23.28 -11.09 1.45
CA TYR A 130 23.82 -9.91 0.78
C TYR A 130 23.63 -8.67 1.65
N VAL A 131 22.45 -8.46 2.22
CA VAL A 131 22.18 -7.38 3.18
C VAL A 131 23.15 -7.45 4.37
N LYS A 132 23.40 -8.65 4.91
CA LYS A 132 24.28 -8.83 6.06
C LYS A 132 25.71 -8.35 5.79
N ARG A 133 26.24 -8.65 4.61
CA ARG A 133 27.65 -8.39 4.21
C ARG A 133 27.87 -7.07 3.50
N ASP A 134 26.81 -6.36 3.13
CA ASP A 134 26.93 -5.09 2.42
C ASP A 134 27.59 -4.04 3.33
N PRO A 135 28.78 -3.51 2.96
CA PRO A 135 29.46 -2.48 3.74
C PRO A 135 28.81 -1.10 3.61
N THR A 136 27.85 -0.94 2.68
CA THR A 136 27.13 0.30 2.37
C THR A 136 25.65 0.25 2.74
N LYS A 137 25.22 -0.74 3.53
CA LYS A 137 23.83 -0.89 3.97
C LYS A 137 23.35 0.30 4.80
N PHE A 138 22.11 0.69 4.55
CA PHE A 138 21.42 1.78 5.26
C PHE A 138 20.79 1.33 6.58
N CYS A 139 20.51 0.04 6.74
CA CYS A 139 19.90 -0.55 7.93
C CYS A 139 20.67 -1.79 8.39
N SER A 140 20.51 -2.16 9.66
CA SER A 140 21.17 -3.36 10.18
C SER A 140 20.53 -4.62 9.59
N HIS A 141 21.20 -5.77 9.71
CA HIS A 141 20.60 -7.03 9.25
C HIS A 141 19.35 -7.39 10.07
N ASP A 142 19.33 -7.04 11.35
CA ASP A 142 18.19 -7.28 12.25
C ASP A 142 17.01 -6.35 11.89
N ASP A 143 17.28 -5.06 11.61
CA ASP A 143 16.24 -4.13 11.13
C ASP A 143 15.63 -4.60 9.81
N PHE A 144 16.45 -5.13 8.89
CA PHE A 144 15.95 -5.72 7.65
C PHE A 144 14.99 -6.91 7.90
N LEU A 145 15.35 -7.82 8.81
CA LEU A 145 14.50 -8.95 9.15
C LEU A 145 13.19 -8.51 9.82
N LEU A 146 13.28 -7.54 10.74
CA LEU A 146 12.13 -6.92 11.38
C LEU A 146 11.21 -6.26 10.34
N ALA A 147 11.77 -5.47 9.42
CA ALA A 147 11.01 -4.83 8.34
C ALA A 147 10.26 -5.85 7.47
N VAL A 148 10.88 -6.99 7.16
CA VAL A 148 10.23 -8.07 6.41
C VAL A 148 9.04 -8.65 7.17
N ASP A 149 9.19 -8.92 8.47
CA ASP A 149 8.11 -9.46 9.30
C ASP A 149 6.98 -8.43 9.49
N THR A 150 7.32 -7.16 9.72
CA THR A 150 6.36 -6.05 9.79
C THR A 150 5.61 -5.88 8.47
N LEU A 151 6.28 -6.00 7.31
CA LEU A 151 5.64 -5.90 6.00
C LEU A 151 4.62 -7.01 5.81
N LYS A 152 4.96 -8.25 6.20
CA LYS A 152 4.02 -9.37 6.15
C LYS A 152 2.82 -9.10 7.05
N ALA A 153 3.05 -8.72 8.31
CA ALA A 153 1.98 -8.43 9.27
C ALA A 153 1.03 -7.34 8.75
N PHE A 154 1.58 -6.22 8.24
CA PHE A 154 0.80 -5.15 7.63
C PHE A 154 -0.06 -5.66 6.48
N CYS A 155 0.53 -6.38 5.53
CA CYS A 155 -0.18 -6.84 4.33
C CYS A 155 -1.26 -7.89 4.65
N LEU A 156 -1.03 -8.76 5.65
CA LEU A 156 -2.01 -9.76 6.07
C LEU A 156 -3.20 -9.12 6.78
N LEU A 157 -2.96 -8.17 7.70
CA LEU A 157 -4.04 -7.40 8.32
C LEU A 157 -4.78 -6.55 7.28
N ARG A 158 -4.05 -5.97 6.32
CA ARG A 158 -4.62 -5.22 5.21
C ARG A 158 -5.53 -6.10 4.35
N ALA A 159 -5.13 -7.33 4.04
CA ALA A 159 -5.95 -8.30 3.32
C ALA A 159 -7.24 -8.65 4.09
N GLN A 160 -7.15 -8.85 5.41
CA GLN A 160 -8.32 -9.07 6.27
C GLN A 160 -9.27 -7.87 6.26
N SER A 161 -8.74 -6.65 6.37
CA SER A 161 -9.56 -5.44 6.31
C SER A 161 -10.25 -5.29 4.96
N VAL A 162 -9.52 -5.47 3.85
CA VAL A 162 -10.08 -5.37 2.50
C VAL A 162 -11.14 -6.45 2.26
N ARG A 163 -10.91 -7.69 2.72
CA ARG A 163 -11.93 -8.75 2.69
C ARG A 163 -13.21 -8.30 3.40
N GLY A 164 -13.09 -7.78 4.62
CA GLY A 164 -14.24 -7.23 5.35
C GLY A 164 -14.92 -6.04 4.64
N GLN A 165 -14.16 -5.24 3.89
CA GLN A 165 -14.71 -4.15 3.07
C GLN A 165 -15.51 -4.65 1.86
N LEU A 166 -15.07 -5.72 1.21
CA LEU A 166 -15.80 -6.37 0.11
C LEU A 166 -17.07 -7.08 0.61
N ASP A 167 -16.98 -7.73 1.77
CA ASP A 167 -18.08 -8.48 2.37
C ASP A 167 -19.10 -7.56 3.09
N GLY A 168 -18.77 -6.27 3.25
CA GLY A 168 -19.61 -5.27 3.90
C GLY A 168 -19.61 -5.31 5.44
N THR A 169 -18.73 -6.11 6.05
CA THR A 169 -18.55 -6.15 7.52
C THR A 169 -17.71 -4.99 8.05
N ILE A 170 -16.89 -4.38 7.18
CA ILE A 170 -16.13 -3.15 7.43
C ILE A 170 -16.55 -2.12 6.38
N PRO A 171 -16.84 -0.87 6.74
CA PRO A 171 -17.18 0.12 5.72
C PRO A 171 -16.02 0.41 4.75
N SER A 172 -16.31 0.44 3.45
CA SER A 172 -15.31 0.67 2.38
C SER A 172 -15.00 2.16 2.10
N THR A 173 -15.55 3.08 2.91
CA THR A 173 -15.37 4.54 2.77
C THR A 173 -14.91 5.19 4.07
N PHE A 174 -14.18 6.31 3.98
CA PHE A 174 -13.74 7.07 5.16
C PHE A 174 -14.92 7.50 6.04
N LYS A 175 -16.01 7.96 5.41
CA LYS A 175 -17.21 8.37 6.14
C LYS A 175 -17.83 7.20 6.90
N GLY A 176 -17.93 6.04 6.26
CA GLY A 176 -18.49 4.84 6.89
C GLY A 176 -17.62 4.37 8.07
N GLN A 177 -16.30 4.33 7.89
CA GLN A 177 -15.38 3.90 8.95
C GLN A 177 -15.39 4.86 10.15
N ALA A 178 -15.51 6.17 9.91
CA ALA A 178 -15.66 7.15 10.99
C ALA A 178 -16.96 6.98 11.79
N GLN A 179 -18.00 6.39 11.18
CA GLN A 179 -19.28 6.11 11.83
C GLN A 179 -19.29 4.76 12.55
N HIS A 180 -18.42 3.83 12.15
CA HIS A 180 -18.33 2.46 12.67
C HIS A 180 -16.89 2.02 12.99
N PRO A 181 -16.14 2.79 13.81
CA PRO A 181 -14.74 2.49 14.11
C PRO A 181 -14.54 1.15 14.83
N GLU A 182 -15.57 0.63 15.50
CA GLU A 182 -15.58 -0.65 16.19
C GLU A 182 -15.44 -1.86 15.25
N THR A 183 -15.69 -1.67 13.95
CA THR A 183 -15.56 -2.73 12.94
C THR A 183 -14.14 -2.89 12.41
N LEU A 184 -13.26 -1.93 12.69
CA LEU A 184 -11.92 -1.87 12.09
C LEU A 184 -11.00 -2.96 12.65
N ILE A 185 -10.12 -3.47 11.80
CA ILE A 185 -9.05 -4.38 12.22
C ILE A 185 -8.09 -3.62 13.12
N ASP A 186 -7.87 -4.12 14.34
CA ASP A 186 -6.80 -3.62 15.21
C ASP A 186 -5.43 -3.99 14.63
N ALA A 187 -4.63 -2.98 14.30
CA ALA A 187 -3.28 -3.15 13.79
C ALA A 187 -2.21 -2.58 14.73
N SER A 188 -2.53 -2.44 16.03
CA SER A 188 -1.60 -1.94 17.05
C SER A 188 -0.32 -2.78 17.20
N SER A 189 -0.33 -4.03 16.73
CA SER A 189 0.86 -4.89 16.66
C SER A 189 1.84 -4.52 15.54
N VAL A 190 1.43 -3.68 14.58
CA VAL A 190 2.27 -3.21 13.47
C VAL A 190 2.80 -1.83 13.81
N TRP A 191 4.13 -1.69 13.76
CA TRP A 191 4.79 -0.39 13.85
C TRP A 191 5.33 0.01 12.48
N VAL A 192 4.67 0.95 11.80
CA VAL A 192 5.01 1.35 10.42
C VAL A 192 6.47 1.82 10.28
N PRO A 193 7.08 2.54 11.25
CA PRO A 193 8.49 2.91 11.18
C PRO A 193 9.48 1.75 11.08
N ASP A 194 9.11 0.52 11.50
CA ASP A 194 9.97 -0.65 11.29
C ASP A 194 10.16 -0.98 9.81
N LEU A 195 9.32 -0.46 8.91
CA LEU A 195 9.47 -0.57 7.46
C LEU A 195 10.51 0.41 6.87
N GLY A 196 11.13 1.22 7.72
CA GLY A 196 12.11 2.24 7.37
C GLY A 196 11.54 3.66 7.47
N ASP A 197 12.31 4.55 8.09
CA ASP A 197 11.97 5.96 8.23
C ASP A 197 13.18 6.90 7.95
N PHE A 198 12.96 8.22 8.05
CA PHE A 198 14.04 9.19 7.86
C PHE A 198 15.04 9.24 9.02
N GLU A 199 14.68 8.78 10.22
CA GLU A 199 15.62 8.69 11.35
C GLU A 199 16.70 7.63 11.08
N ASP A 200 16.37 6.55 10.38
CA ASP A 200 17.36 5.53 9.99
C ASP A 200 18.51 6.15 9.19
N MET A 201 18.21 7.08 8.28
CA MET A 201 19.25 7.81 7.54
C MET A 201 20.06 8.77 8.41
N ARG A 202 19.50 9.29 9.51
CA ARG A 202 20.21 10.19 10.43
C ARG A 202 21.16 9.44 11.36
N ARG A 203 20.98 8.12 11.53
CA ARG A 203 21.86 7.26 12.32
C ARG A 203 23.15 6.90 11.58
N LEU A 204 23.24 7.19 10.28
CA LEU A 204 24.42 6.94 9.46
C LEU A 204 25.54 7.94 9.79
N VAL A 205 26.76 7.43 9.90
CA VAL A 205 28.01 8.22 10.00
C VAL A 205 28.72 8.09 8.65
N ASP A 206 29.00 9.21 7.97
CA ASP A 206 29.57 9.23 6.62
C ASP A 206 28.80 8.37 5.58
N GLY A 207 27.49 8.22 5.77
CA GLY A 207 26.62 7.46 4.86
C GLY A 207 26.62 5.94 5.09
N VAL A 208 27.25 5.46 6.16
CA VAL A 208 27.24 4.06 6.58
C VAL A 208 26.78 3.92 8.03
N LEU A 209 26.21 2.76 8.38
CA LEU A 209 25.92 2.47 9.77
C LEU A 209 27.23 2.41 10.59
N PRO A 210 27.24 2.99 11.81
CA PRO A 210 28.41 2.99 12.69
C PRO A 210 28.86 1.60 13.14
#